data_AF-A0A9P6R4X6-F1
#
_entry.id   AF-A0A9P6R4X6-F1
#
_cell.length_a   1.000
_cell.length_b   1.000
_cell.length_c   1.000
_cell.angle_alpha   90.00
_cell.angle_beta   90.00
_cell.angle_gamma   90.00
#
_symmetry.space_group_name_H-M   'P 1'
#
loop_
_entity.id
_entity.type
_entity.pdbx_description
1 polymer ?
#
loop_
_entity_poly.entity_id
_entity_poly.type
_entity_poly.pdbx_seq_one_letter_code
_entity_poly.pdbx_strand_id
1 'polypeptide(L)'
;MTRAEVSGKRFWENAGIKDVGDRVAVTLDGRVLETPAGNPLILNKDQRQLALMIAGECQEQKALLKSHSLAMISLVARAIDGFSGNEQGCREMLDRLIKFLDIDSICYQQDFPDSIVKSQQKHWEPILKWVKDEHGLDIKVSKGIAFVQQDEDVKQKLREIVSSMSDVELS
;
A
#
# COMPACT_ATOMS: atom_id res chain seq x y z
N MET A 1 22.33 -3.22 -6.09
CA MET A 1 22.51 -4.23 -5.03
C MET A 1 23.24 -3.60 -3.87
N THR A 2 22.53 -3.38 -2.75
CA THR A 2 23.14 -2.83 -1.53
C THR A 2 23.94 -3.92 -0.80
N ARG A 3 24.92 -3.54 0.02
CA ARG A 3 25.74 -4.49 0.82
C ARG A 3 24.91 -5.40 1.74
N ALA A 4 23.68 -5.00 2.09
CA ALA A 4 22.74 -5.82 2.86
C ALA A 4 22.26 -7.05 2.10
N GLU A 5 21.87 -6.89 0.83
CA GLU A 5 21.27 -7.96 0.02
C GLU A 5 22.24 -9.12 -0.21
N VAL A 6 23.53 -8.80 -0.28
CA VAL A 6 24.59 -9.79 -0.56
C VAL A 6 24.99 -10.59 0.69
N SER A 7 24.83 -10.04 1.90
CA SER A 7 25.30 -10.70 3.13
C SER A 7 24.20 -11.12 4.09
N GLY A 8 22.99 -10.56 3.97
CA GLY A 8 21.88 -10.72 4.92
C GLY A 8 22.21 -10.21 6.33
N LYS A 9 23.30 -9.46 6.49
CA LYS A 9 23.81 -8.98 7.78
C LYS A 9 23.61 -7.48 7.92
N ARG A 10 23.32 -7.04 9.15
CA ARG A 10 23.33 -5.62 9.50
C ARG A 10 24.74 -5.08 9.30
N PHE A 11 24.84 -3.97 8.57
CA PHE A 11 26.10 -3.33 8.20
C PHE A 11 26.19 -1.87 8.67
N TRP A 12 25.20 -1.42 9.45
CA TRP A 12 25.13 -0.06 10.01
C TRP A 12 25.02 -0.10 11.53
N GLU A 13 25.47 0.97 12.19
CA GLU A 13 25.34 1.15 13.64
C GLU A 13 24.11 1.98 13.99
N ASN A 14 23.88 3.09 13.28
CA ASN A 14 22.83 4.05 13.55
C ASN A 14 21.91 4.23 12.35
N ALA A 15 20.61 4.15 12.57
CA ALA A 15 19.59 4.56 11.62
C ALA A 15 18.93 5.86 12.09
N GLY A 16 18.63 6.76 11.17
CA GLY A 16 18.04 8.05 11.48
C GLY A 16 17.46 8.72 10.25
N ILE A 17 17.08 9.98 10.41
CA ILE A 17 16.59 10.81 9.31
C ILE A 17 17.41 12.08 9.19
N LYS A 18 17.46 12.64 7.99
CA LYS A 18 18.12 13.92 7.71
C LYS A 18 17.22 14.78 6.84
N ASP A 19 17.18 16.07 7.15
CA ASP A 19 16.52 17.04 6.30
C ASP A 19 17.35 17.31 5.04
N VAL A 20 16.69 17.28 3.88
CA VAL A 20 17.29 17.53 2.57
C VAL A 20 16.41 18.58 1.87
N GLY A 21 16.70 19.86 2.14
CA GLY A 21 15.83 20.96 1.69
C GLY A 21 14.44 20.87 2.32
N ASP A 22 13.41 20.84 1.47
CA ASP A 22 12.00 20.64 1.83
C ASP A 22 11.58 19.15 1.85
N ARG A 23 12.56 18.23 1.87
CA ARG A 23 12.34 16.79 1.94
C ARG A 23 13.03 16.17 3.16
N VAL A 24 12.77 14.90 3.40
CA VAL A 24 13.38 14.11 4.48
C VAL A 24 13.93 12.80 3.92
N ALA A 25 15.20 12.54 4.19
CA ALA A 25 15.88 11.30 3.79
C ALA A 25 16.00 10.36 4.98
N VAL A 26 15.80 9.06 4.75
CA VAL A 26 16.20 8.03 5.71
C VAL A 26 17.70 7.75 5.53
N THR A 27 18.40 7.59 6.64
CA THR A 27 19.86 7.42 6.65
C THR A 27 20.31 6.24 7.50
N LEU A 28 21.37 5.57 7.06
CA LEU A 28 22.14 4.57 7.78
C LEU A 28 23.58 5.09 7.93
N ASP A 29 24.05 5.25 9.16
CA ASP A 29 25.33 5.88 9.51
C ASP A 29 25.54 7.22 8.80
N GLY A 30 24.47 8.01 8.70
CA GLY A 30 24.44 9.32 8.04
C GLY A 30 24.42 9.28 6.50
N ARG A 31 24.52 8.10 5.87
CA ARG A 31 24.37 7.92 4.42
C ARG A 31 22.92 7.69 4.06
N VAL A 32 22.44 8.28 2.97
CA VAL A 32 21.07 8.07 2.49
C VAL A 32 20.85 6.59 2.17
N LEU A 33 19.76 6.04 2.69
CA LEU A 33 19.33 4.69 2.36
C LEU A 33 18.83 4.66 0.91
N GLU A 34 19.25 3.66 0.15
CA GLU A 34 18.82 3.45 -1.23
C GLU A 34 17.84 2.27 -1.31
N THR A 35 16.89 2.36 -2.24
CA THR A 35 16.00 1.27 -2.61
C THR A 35 16.76 0.15 -3.36
N PRO A 36 16.17 -1.04 -3.57
CA PRO A 36 16.81 -2.10 -4.35
C PRO A 36 17.24 -1.67 -5.77
N ALA A 37 16.47 -0.77 -6.42
CA ALA A 37 16.84 -0.21 -7.72
C ALA A 37 17.94 0.88 -7.66
N GLY A 38 18.38 1.27 -6.46
CA GLY A 38 19.41 2.28 -6.25
C GLY A 38 18.88 3.71 -6.16
N ASN A 39 17.57 3.90 -6.05
CA ASN A 39 16.99 5.24 -5.88
C ASN A 39 17.12 5.69 -4.41
N PRO A 40 17.39 6.97 -4.13
CA PRO A 40 17.51 7.45 -2.76
C PRO A 40 16.13 7.47 -2.06
N LEU A 41 16.04 6.90 -0.85
CA LEU A 41 14.83 6.87 -0.05
C LEU A 41 14.60 8.25 0.60
N ILE A 42 13.99 9.14 -0.18
CA ILE A 42 13.67 10.51 0.18
C ILE A 42 12.16 10.70 0.08
N LEU A 43 11.55 11.18 1.15
CA LEU A 43 10.12 11.43 1.30
C LEU A 43 9.83 12.93 1.40
N ASN A 44 8.57 13.31 1.21
CA ASN A 44 8.14 14.71 1.39
C ASN A 44 8.20 15.09 2.88
N LYS A 45 8.30 16.40 3.19
CA LYS A 45 8.48 16.86 4.57
C LYS A 45 7.36 16.46 5.53
N ASP A 46 6.13 16.52 5.03
CA ASP A 46 4.90 16.10 5.71
C ASP A 46 4.93 14.61 6.09
N GLN A 47 5.67 13.79 5.33
CA GLN A 47 5.90 12.37 5.60
C GLN A 47 7.06 12.10 6.58
N ARG A 48 7.50 13.09 7.37
CA ARG A 48 8.58 12.91 8.36
C ARG A 48 8.33 11.77 9.35
N GLN A 49 7.09 11.57 9.78
CA GLN A 49 6.73 10.49 10.69
C GLN A 49 6.96 9.11 10.04
N LEU A 50 6.61 8.97 8.76
CA LEU A 50 6.90 7.77 7.98
C LEU A 50 8.42 7.52 7.89
N ALA A 51 9.22 8.56 7.59
CA ALA A 51 10.67 8.44 7.58
C ALA A 51 11.25 7.98 8.93
N LEU A 52 10.70 8.49 10.05
CA LEU A 52 11.09 8.05 11.39
C LEU A 52 10.73 6.59 11.66
N MET A 53 9.55 6.13 11.24
CA MET A 53 9.15 4.72 11.37
C MET A 53 10.09 3.80 10.59
N ILE A 54 10.46 4.20 9.36
CA ILE A 54 11.43 3.45 8.54
C ILE A 54 12.81 3.43 9.21
N ALA A 55 13.27 4.55 9.75
CA ALA A 55 14.52 4.59 10.50
C ALA A 55 14.48 3.68 11.75
N GLY A 56 13.34 3.66 12.46
CA GLY A 56 13.11 2.73 13.58
C GLY A 56 13.16 1.26 13.16
N GLU A 57 12.53 0.94 12.03
CA GLU A 57 12.56 -0.40 11.42
C GLU A 57 14.00 -0.87 11.14
N CYS A 58 14.84 0.02 10.63
CA CYS A 58 16.27 -0.21 10.44
C CYS A 58 17.04 -0.33 11.77
N GLN A 59 16.69 0.47 12.77
CA GLN A 59 17.40 0.49 14.06
C GLN A 59 17.19 -0.82 14.84
N GLU A 60 16.00 -1.40 14.75
CA GLU A 60 15.61 -2.66 15.42
C GLU A 60 16.22 -3.92 14.76
N GLN A 61 16.83 -3.80 13.58
CA GLN A 61 17.46 -4.94 12.92
C GLN A 61 18.61 -5.49 13.75
N LYS A 62 18.67 -6.81 13.91
CA LYS A 62 19.76 -7.48 14.64
C LYS A 62 20.89 -7.86 13.67
N ALA A 63 21.81 -8.72 14.10
CA ALA A 63 22.95 -9.14 13.29
C ALA A 63 22.56 -9.73 11.92
N LEU A 64 21.42 -10.44 11.84
CA LEU A 64 20.83 -10.93 10.60
C LEU A 64 19.57 -10.13 10.28
N LEU A 65 19.50 -9.62 9.06
CA LEU A 65 18.36 -8.87 8.56
C LEU A 65 17.20 -9.82 8.30
N LYS A 66 16.02 -9.44 8.77
CA LYS A 66 14.80 -10.22 8.59
C LYS A 66 13.88 -9.46 7.64
N SER A 67 13.71 -9.95 6.42
CA SER A 67 12.90 -9.25 5.39
C SER A 67 11.46 -8.99 5.84
N HIS A 68 10.86 -9.89 6.62
CA HIS A 68 9.50 -9.69 7.16
C HIS A 68 9.39 -8.57 8.19
N SER A 69 10.52 -8.11 8.75
CA SER A 69 10.58 -6.96 9.65
C SER A 69 10.96 -5.67 8.93
N LEU A 70 11.05 -5.70 7.59
CA LEU A 70 11.38 -4.55 6.75
C LEU A 70 10.18 -4.10 5.89
N ALA A 71 8.97 -4.09 6.48
CA ALA A 71 7.73 -3.89 5.75
C ALA A 71 7.58 -2.45 5.23
N MET A 72 7.91 -1.45 6.05
CA MET A 72 7.80 -0.05 5.68
C MET A 72 8.82 0.31 4.59
N ILE A 73 10.06 -0.20 4.71
CA ILE A 73 11.06 -0.07 3.64
C ILE A 73 10.54 -0.71 2.36
N SER A 74 9.98 -1.92 2.43
CA SER A 74 9.50 -2.62 1.23
C SER A 74 8.37 -1.88 0.52
N LEU A 75 7.44 -1.26 1.24
CA LEU A 75 6.35 -0.48 0.66
C LEU A 75 6.88 0.80 0.02
N VAL A 76 7.68 1.59 0.74
CA VAL A 76 8.21 2.85 0.21
C VAL A 76 9.18 2.62 -0.95
N ALA A 77 10.00 1.57 -0.89
CA ALA A 77 10.87 1.22 -2.01
C ALA A 77 10.08 0.84 -3.26
N ARG A 78 8.95 0.13 -3.11
CA ARG A 78 8.07 -0.17 -4.25
C ARG A 78 7.40 1.08 -4.80
N ALA A 79 6.97 2.01 -3.96
CA ALA A 79 6.44 3.29 -4.41
C ALA A 79 7.46 4.06 -5.25
N ILE A 80 8.68 4.22 -4.73
CA ILE A 80 9.75 4.96 -5.39
C ILE A 80 10.20 4.27 -6.69
N ASP A 81 10.42 2.96 -6.66
CA ASP A 81 10.97 2.22 -7.81
C ASP A 81 9.91 1.89 -8.87
N GLY A 82 8.65 1.71 -8.44
CA GLY A 82 7.55 1.26 -9.28
C GLY A 82 6.70 2.37 -9.87
N PHE A 83 6.51 3.48 -9.15
CA PHE A 83 5.51 4.50 -9.47
C PHE A 83 6.11 5.88 -9.74
N SER A 84 7.11 6.30 -8.96
CA SER A 84 7.65 7.66 -9.09
C SER A 84 8.28 7.92 -10.46
N GLY A 85 7.64 8.80 -11.24
CA GLY A 85 8.02 9.10 -12.63
C GLY A 85 7.65 8.02 -13.65
N ASN A 86 6.90 6.99 -13.24
CA ASN A 86 6.43 5.90 -14.08
C ASN A 86 4.89 5.90 -14.18
N GLU A 87 4.34 6.87 -14.91
CA GLU A 87 2.90 6.98 -15.13
C GLU A 87 2.27 5.71 -15.70
N GLN A 88 3.00 4.99 -16.57
CA GLN A 88 2.54 3.73 -17.13
C GLN A 88 2.38 2.65 -16.05
N GLY A 89 3.36 2.52 -15.16
CA GLY A 89 3.30 1.60 -14.02
C GLY A 89 2.13 1.93 -13.07
N CYS A 90 1.91 3.22 -12.79
CA CYS A 90 0.75 3.65 -12.00
C CYS A 90 -0.57 3.27 -12.68
N ARG A 91 -0.71 3.53 -13.98
CA ARG A 91 -1.93 3.18 -14.74
C ARG A 91 -2.20 1.67 -14.74
N GLU A 92 -1.18 0.86 -14.98
CA GLU A 92 -1.31 -0.60 -14.97
C GLU A 92 -1.72 -1.15 -13.60
N MET A 93 -1.16 -0.58 -12.54
CA MET A 93 -1.53 -0.95 -11.17
C MET A 93 -2.99 -0.55 -10.88
N LEU A 94 -3.40 0.67 -11.22
CA LEU A 94 -4.79 1.12 -11.08
C LEU A 94 -5.76 0.21 -11.85
N ASP A 95 -5.42 -0.16 -13.09
CA ASP A 95 -6.21 -1.10 -13.89
C ASP A 95 -6.40 -2.45 -13.19
N ARG A 96 -5.35 -2.94 -12.53
CA ARG A 96 -5.42 -4.19 -11.76
C ARG A 96 -6.28 -4.02 -10.52
N LEU A 97 -6.10 -2.94 -9.76
CA LEU A 97 -6.89 -2.64 -8.56
C LEU A 97 -8.39 -2.56 -8.87
N ILE A 98 -8.77 -1.81 -9.89
CA ILE A 98 -10.19 -1.65 -10.24
C ILE A 98 -10.83 -2.96 -10.70
N LYS A 99 -10.07 -3.85 -11.35
CA LYS A 99 -10.56 -5.20 -11.70
C LYS A 99 -10.84 -6.07 -10.48
N PHE A 100 -10.18 -5.84 -9.33
CA PHE A 100 -10.47 -6.59 -8.12
C PHE A 100 -11.87 -6.32 -7.56
N LEU A 101 -12.47 -5.17 -7.87
CA LEU A 101 -13.80 -4.82 -7.38
C LEU A 101 -14.88 -5.82 -7.84
N ASP A 102 -14.78 -6.33 -9.07
CA ASP A 102 -15.71 -7.33 -9.61
C ASP A 102 -15.60 -8.69 -8.89
N ILE A 103 -14.48 -8.94 -8.20
CA ILE A 103 -14.18 -10.19 -7.48
C ILE A 103 -13.95 -9.97 -5.99
N ASP A 104 -14.32 -8.82 -5.44
CA ASP A 104 -14.15 -8.52 -4.02
C ASP A 104 -15.05 -9.44 -3.19
N SER A 105 -14.52 -9.97 -2.09
CA SER A 105 -15.24 -10.91 -1.23
C SER A 105 -16.56 -10.32 -0.70
N ILE A 106 -16.64 -9.01 -0.43
CA ILE A 106 -17.85 -8.38 0.10
C ILE A 106 -19.00 -8.34 -0.93
N CYS A 107 -18.66 -8.47 -2.22
CA CYS A 107 -19.62 -8.54 -3.32
C CYS A 107 -20.28 -9.92 -3.44
N TYR A 108 -19.80 -10.95 -2.73
CA TYR A 108 -20.30 -12.33 -2.83
C TYR A 108 -20.78 -12.84 -1.46
N GLN A 109 -22.05 -12.59 -1.16
CA GLN A 109 -22.65 -12.97 0.11
C GLN A 109 -23.29 -14.37 0.03
N GLN A 110 -23.30 -15.06 1.17
CA GLN A 110 -23.93 -16.36 1.29
C GLN A 110 -25.43 -16.19 1.59
N ASP A 111 -26.22 -17.16 1.16
CA ASP A 111 -27.64 -17.31 1.47
C ASP A 111 -27.90 -18.35 2.57
N PHE A 112 -26.92 -19.22 2.85
CA PHE A 112 -26.94 -20.16 3.96
C PHE A 112 -25.50 -20.56 4.38
N PRO A 113 -25.30 -21.13 5.59
CA PRO A 113 -26.24 -21.18 6.70
C PRO A 113 -26.41 -19.81 7.39
N ASP A 114 -27.52 -19.64 8.12
CA ASP A 114 -27.90 -18.37 8.81
C ASP A 114 -26.79 -17.74 9.65
N SER A 115 -25.92 -18.56 10.24
CA SER A 115 -24.79 -18.08 11.03
C SER A 115 -23.79 -17.27 10.20
N ILE A 116 -23.52 -17.71 8.97
CA ILE A 116 -22.65 -16.99 8.04
C ILE A 116 -23.35 -15.74 7.51
N VAL A 117 -24.62 -15.86 7.11
CA VAL A 117 -25.41 -14.72 6.62
C VAL A 117 -25.41 -13.59 7.65
N LYS A 118 -25.75 -13.88 8.91
CA LYS A 118 -25.76 -12.88 9.99
C LYS A 118 -24.39 -12.26 10.23
N SER A 119 -23.31 -13.05 10.11
CA SER A 119 -21.95 -12.55 10.26
C SER A 119 -21.57 -11.60 9.12
N GLN A 120 -21.84 -11.98 7.87
CA GLN A 120 -21.59 -11.15 6.70
C GLN A 120 -22.41 -9.86 6.75
N GLN A 121 -23.70 -9.93 7.10
CA GLN A 121 -24.51 -8.72 7.28
C GLN A 121 -23.92 -7.79 8.32
N LYS A 122 -23.58 -8.32 9.51
CA LYS A 122 -23.03 -7.53 10.60
C LYS A 122 -21.71 -6.84 10.25
N HIS A 123 -20.84 -7.47 9.46
CA HIS A 123 -19.48 -7.01 9.23
C HIS A 123 -19.24 -6.40 7.84
N TRP A 124 -19.98 -6.80 6.81
CA TRP A 124 -19.78 -6.36 5.43
C TRP A 124 -20.78 -5.30 4.97
N GLU A 125 -22.06 -5.35 5.40
CA GLU A 125 -23.03 -4.28 5.08
C GLU A 125 -22.57 -2.89 5.53
N PRO A 126 -21.90 -2.72 6.70
CA PRO A 126 -21.37 -1.40 7.08
C PRO A 126 -20.37 -0.83 6.07
N ILE A 127 -19.57 -1.69 5.42
CA ILE A 127 -18.59 -1.27 4.41
C ILE A 127 -19.32 -0.79 3.16
N LEU A 128 -20.29 -1.57 2.67
CA LEU A 128 -21.11 -1.20 1.50
C LEU A 128 -21.90 0.09 1.75
N LYS A 129 -22.46 0.23 2.96
CA LYS A 129 -23.16 1.44 3.39
C LYS A 129 -22.22 2.64 3.43
N TRP A 130 -21.01 2.49 3.99
CA TRP A 130 -20.01 3.55 4.03
C TRP A 130 -19.60 4.00 2.62
N VAL A 131 -19.34 3.07 1.70
CA VAL A 131 -19.02 3.40 0.29
C VAL A 131 -20.17 4.20 -0.36
N LYS A 132 -21.42 3.82 -0.08
CA LYS A 132 -22.59 4.53 -0.58
C LYS A 132 -22.76 5.91 0.05
N ASP A 133 -22.59 6.03 1.36
CA ASP A 133 -22.83 7.26 2.10
C ASP A 133 -21.72 8.31 1.84
N GLU A 134 -20.45 7.90 1.83
CA GLU A 134 -19.30 8.81 1.65
C GLU A 134 -19.01 9.10 0.17
N HIS A 135 -19.16 8.10 -0.70
CA HIS A 135 -18.78 8.22 -2.10
C HIS A 135 -19.97 8.22 -3.06
N GLY A 136 -21.21 7.99 -2.60
CA GLY A 136 -22.38 7.93 -3.47
C GLY A 136 -22.31 6.76 -4.46
N LEU A 137 -21.63 5.68 -4.08
CA LEU A 137 -21.37 4.52 -4.93
C LEU A 137 -22.21 3.32 -4.46
N ASP A 138 -23.02 2.77 -5.36
CA ASP A 138 -23.80 1.55 -5.07
C ASP A 138 -23.05 0.32 -5.59
N ILE A 139 -22.52 -0.49 -4.67
CA ILE A 139 -21.78 -1.71 -5.00
C ILE A 139 -22.77 -2.86 -5.12
N LYS A 140 -22.80 -3.51 -6.28
CA LYS A 140 -23.64 -4.68 -6.54
C LYS A 140 -23.12 -5.88 -5.75
N VAL A 141 -24.05 -6.64 -5.20
CA VAL A 141 -23.77 -7.85 -4.43
C VAL A 141 -24.53 -9.03 -5.02
N SER A 142 -23.85 -10.18 -5.11
CA SER A 142 -24.41 -11.47 -5.47
C SER A 142 -24.75 -12.31 -4.23
N LYS A 143 -25.71 -13.22 -4.39
CA LYS A 143 -25.93 -14.32 -3.45
C LYS A 143 -25.41 -15.62 -4.07
N GLY A 144 -24.49 -16.29 -3.38
CA GLY A 144 -23.83 -17.50 -3.87
C GLY A 144 -22.69 -17.21 -4.86
N ILE A 145 -22.58 -18.02 -5.91
CA ILE A 145 -21.41 -18.01 -6.84
C ILE A 145 -21.64 -17.26 -8.16
N ALA A 146 -22.80 -16.64 -8.33
CA ALA A 146 -23.10 -15.93 -9.58
C ALA A 146 -22.19 -14.69 -9.71
N PHE A 147 -21.47 -14.59 -10.82
CA PHE A 147 -20.59 -13.46 -11.08
C PHE A 147 -21.38 -12.14 -11.15
N VAL A 148 -20.85 -11.10 -10.51
CA VAL A 148 -21.41 -9.75 -10.55
C VAL A 148 -20.36 -8.79 -11.11
N GLN A 149 -20.72 -8.15 -12.22
CA GLN A 149 -19.95 -7.05 -12.79
C GLN A 149 -20.48 -5.73 -12.23
N GLN A 150 -19.59 -4.93 -11.63
CA GLN A 150 -19.91 -3.59 -11.17
C GLN A 150 -20.14 -2.65 -12.33
N ASP A 151 -20.93 -1.60 -12.11
CA ASP A 151 -21.17 -0.59 -13.14
C ASP A 151 -19.88 0.16 -13.49
N GLU A 152 -19.71 0.45 -14.77
CA GLU A 152 -18.49 1.14 -15.25
C GLU A 152 -18.36 2.54 -14.64
N ASP A 153 -19.48 3.22 -14.34
CA ASP A 153 -19.47 4.50 -13.62
C ASP A 153 -18.91 4.37 -12.19
N VAL A 154 -19.20 3.26 -11.50
CA VAL A 154 -18.66 2.96 -10.16
C VAL A 154 -17.15 2.74 -10.25
N LYS A 155 -16.72 1.93 -11.22
CA LYS A 155 -15.29 1.66 -11.47
C LYS A 155 -14.53 2.93 -11.82
N GLN A 156 -15.10 3.79 -12.66
CA GLN A 156 -14.49 5.05 -13.06
C GLN A 156 -14.36 6.02 -11.89
N LYS A 157 -15.38 6.16 -11.06
CA LYS A 157 -15.32 7.05 -9.88
C LYS A 157 -14.35 6.54 -8.81
N LEU A 158 -14.28 5.23 -8.57
CA LEU A 158 -13.24 4.66 -7.70
C LEU A 158 -11.83 4.88 -8.27
N ARG A 159 -11.69 4.76 -9.60
CA ARG A 159 -10.42 5.04 -10.27
C ARG A 159 -9.98 6.48 -10.03
N GLU A 160 -10.88 7.45 -10.11
CA GLU A 160 -10.58 8.86 -9.84
C GLU A 160 -10.16 9.09 -8.39
N ILE A 161 -10.86 8.49 -7.42
CA ILE A 161 -10.51 8.55 -6.00
C ILE A 161 -9.09 8.01 -5.78
N VAL A 162 -8.80 6.81 -6.28
CA VAL A 162 -7.49 6.15 -6.08
C VAL A 162 -6.40 6.88 -6.86
N SER A 163 -6.68 7.44 -8.03
CA SER A 163 -5.71 8.24 -8.81
C SER A 163 -5.29 9.54 -8.11
N SER A 164 -6.05 10.01 -7.12
CA SER A 164 -5.70 11.20 -6.32
C SER A 164 -4.73 10.91 -5.18
N MET A 165 -4.47 9.62 -4.89
CA MET A 165 -3.52 9.19 -3.86
C MET A 165 -2.08 9.34 -4.35
N SER A 166 -1.16 9.57 -3.42
CA SER A 166 0.27 9.60 -3.68
C SER A 166 0.84 8.21 -3.99
N ASP A 167 2.00 8.14 -4.65
CA ASP A 167 2.70 6.89 -4.95
C ASP A 167 2.89 6.00 -3.70
N VAL A 168 3.12 6.61 -2.54
CA VAL A 168 3.31 5.89 -1.27
C VAL A 168 1.99 5.31 -0.76
N GLU A 169 0.87 6.01 -0.93
CA GLU A 169 -0.46 5.52 -0.54
C GLU A 169 -0.96 4.40 -1.46
N LEU A 170 -0.44 4.33 -2.68
CA LEU A 170 -0.77 3.33 -3.70
C LEU A 170 0.03 2.01 -3.59
N SER A 171 1.10 1.97 -2.80
CA SER A 171 2.08 0.88 -2.79
C SER A 171 1.87 -0.20 -1.72
#